data_AF-A0A7T7L204-F1
#
_entry.id   AF-A0A7T7L204-F1
#
_cell.length_a   1.000
_cell.length_b   1.000
_cell.length_c   1.000
_cell.angle_alpha   90.00
_cell.angle_beta   90.00
_cell.angle_gamma   90.00
#
_symmetry.space_group_name_H-M   'P 1'
#
loop_
_entity.id
_entity.type
_entity.pdbx_description
1 polymer ?
#
loop_
_entity_poly.entity_id
_entity_poly.type
_entity_poly.pdbx_seq_one_letter_code
_entity_poly.pdbx_strand_id
1 'polypeptide(L)'
;MTTPPRGHRDVIEAALDDWWLHTDPCEPFHAPAVAEQVETYLLSSGYVIAPDTRKTAMPRRRDIATLIVLTLACALTAVLAVIVNSWVWGCIGAAGALLLAHQAVTDIRDRRRARNPR
;
A
#
# COMPACT_ATOMS: atom_id res chain seq x y z
N MET A 1 14.68 33.07 -16.27
CA MET A 1 15.14 31.89 -15.52
C MET A 1 13.92 31.05 -15.19
N THR A 2 13.73 29.94 -15.89
CA THR A 2 12.68 28.96 -15.59
C THR A 2 13.21 28.03 -14.51
N THR A 3 12.65 28.13 -13.31
CA THR A 3 12.97 27.20 -12.22
C THR A 3 12.58 25.79 -12.65
N PRO A 4 13.48 24.80 -12.56
CA PRO A 4 13.13 23.44 -12.91
C PRO A 4 11.99 22.93 -12.02
N PRO A 5 11.09 22.07 -12.56
CA PRO A 5 10.01 21.49 -11.77
C PRO A 5 10.58 20.69 -10.59
N ARG A 6 10.24 21.09 -9.36
CA ARG A 6 10.70 20.44 -8.12
C ARG A 6 9.76 19.33 -7.68
N GLY A 7 9.51 18.36 -8.57
CA GLY A 7 8.55 17.29 -8.30
C GLY A 7 8.87 16.49 -7.03
N HIS A 8 10.11 16.45 -6.57
CA HIS A 8 10.47 15.84 -5.29
C HIS A 8 10.01 16.65 -4.07
N ARG A 9 9.97 17.98 -4.15
CA ARG A 9 9.43 18.83 -3.07
C ARG A 9 7.94 18.58 -2.88
N ASP A 10 7.20 18.48 -3.98
CA ASP A 10 5.75 18.18 -3.95
C ASP A 10 5.47 16.81 -3.32
N VAL A 11 6.35 15.82 -3.56
CA VAL A 11 6.25 14.49 -2.93
C VAL A 11 6.54 14.56 -1.42
N ILE A 12 7.56 15.32 -1.01
CA ILE A 12 7.87 15.52 0.41
C ILE A 12 6.71 16.24 1.11
N GLU A 13 6.15 17.27 0.48
CA GLU A 13 5.00 18.02 0.98
C GLU A 13 3.77 17.10 1.16
N ALA A 14 3.41 16.34 0.12
CA ALA A 14 2.28 15.41 0.19
C ALA A 14 2.47 14.32 1.26
N ALA A 15 3.69 13.82 1.43
CA ALA A 15 4.00 12.83 2.47
C ALA A 15 3.91 13.42 3.89
N LEU A 16 4.33 14.67 4.07
CA LEU A 16 4.22 15.39 5.33
C LEU A 16 2.76 15.70 5.69
N ASP A 17 1.95 16.11 4.71
CA ASP A 17 0.51 16.32 4.88
C ASP A 17 -0.21 15.02 5.28
N ASP A 18 0.07 13.91 4.59
CA ASP A 18 -0.53 12.61 4.91
C ASP A 18 -0.12 12.14 6.31
N TRP A 19 1.16 12.27 6.67
CA TRP A 19 1.63 11.93 8.01
C TRP A 19 0.95 12.78 9.08
N TRP A 20 0.89 14.09 8.89
CA TRP A 20 0.31 15.02 9.86
C TRP A 20 -1.17 14.74 10.14
N LEU A 21 -1.94 14.48 9.08
CA LEU A 21 -3.36 14.12 9.17
C LEU A 21 -3.59 12.89 10.08
N HIS A 22 -2.63 11.97 10.14
CA HIS A 22 -2.72 10.74 10.93
C HIS A 22 -2.12 10.85 12.34
N THR A 23 -1.30 11.86 12.63
CA THR A 23 -0.66 12.01 13.95
C THR A 23 -1.31 13.05 14.84
N ASP A 24 -1.60 14.26 14.35
CA ASP A 24 -2.24 15.30 15.15
C ASP A 24 -2.95 16.34 14.26
N PRO A 25 -4.23 16.12 13.90
CA PRO A 25 -4.95 17.03 13.02
C PRO A 25 -5.34 18.36 13.70
N CYS A 26 -5.13 18.51 15.01
CA CYS A 26 -5.61 19.67 15.77
C CYS A 26 -4.59 20.82 15.84
N GLU A 27 -3.31 20.55 15.61
CA GLU A 27 -2.26 21.57 15.61
C GLU A 27 -2.01 22.09 14.17
N PRO A 28 -1.85 23.42 13.98
CA PRO A 28 -1.59 24.00 12.66
C PRO A 28 -0.23 23.57 12.13
N PHE A 29 -0.23 22.93 10.96
CA PHE A 29 0.97 22.45 10.28
C PHE A 29 1.10 23.09 8.91
N HIS A 30 2.33 23.49 8.58
CA HIS A 30 2.65 24.15 7.32
C HIS A 30 3.63 23.29 6.52
N ALA A 31 3.10 22.25 5.86
CA ALA A 31 3.88 21.31 5.06
C ALA A 31 4.84 21.97 4.04
N PRO A 32 4.49 23.07 3.33
CA PRO A 32 5.39 23.69 2.37
C PRO A 32 6.71 24.18 2.98
N ALA A 33 6.69 24.73 4.20
CA ALA A 33 7.89 25.24 4.87
C ALA A 33 8.73 24.10 5.46
N VAL A 34 8.08 23.07 6.00
CA VAL A 34 8.79 21.89 6.52
C VAL A 34 9.44 21.11 5.37
N ALA A 35 8.75 20.96 4.24
CA ALA A 35 9.30 20.32 3.04
C ALA A 35 10.57 21.04 2.53
N GLU A 36 10.61 22.37 2.59
CA GLU A 36 11.79 23.16 2.21
C GLU A 36 12.97 22.93 3.16
N GLN A 37 12.72 22.87 4.47
CA GLN A 37 13.75 22.57 5.46
C GLN A 37 14.30 21.16 5.28
N VAL A 38 13.42 20.18 5.04
CA VAL A 38 13.80 18.79 4.77
C VAL A 38 14.66 18.70 3.50
N GLU A 39 14.23 19.34 2.40
CA GLU A 39 15.01 19.41 1.15
C GLU A 39 16.41 19.99 1.40
N THR A 40 16.48 21.13 2.10
CA THR A 40 17.73 21.82 2.42
C THR A 40 18.66 20.94 3.27
N TYR A 41 18.10 20.26 4.28
CA TYR A 41 18.87 19.36 5.14
C TYR A 41 19.42 18.15 4.38
N LEU A 42 18.60 17.53 3.53
CA LEU A 42 19.02 16.38 2.72
C LEU A 42 20.15 16.76 1.75
N LEU A 43 19.99 17.88 1.03
CA LEU A 43 21.00 18.35 0.09
C LEU A 43 22.31 18.75 0.78
N SER A 44 22.23 19.45 1.91
CA SER A 44 23.43 19.85 2.67
C SER A 44 24.16 18.65 3.31
N SER A 45 23.44 17.58 3.63
CA SER A 45 24.00 16.33 4.14
C SER A 45 24.56 15.41 3.03
N GLY A 46 24.54 15.85 1.76
CA GLY A 46 25.08 15.12 0.62
C GLY A 46 24.15 14.04 0.05
N TYR A 47 22.86 14.03 0.43
CA TYR A 47 21.89 13.12 -0.18
C TYR A 47 21.51 13.60 -1.58
N VAL A 48 21.40 12.64 -2.50
CA VAL A 48 20.88 12.87 -3.85
C VAL A 48 19.42 12.41 -3.88
N ILE A 49 18.50 13.35 -4.15
CA ILE A 49 17.09 13.04 -4.34
C ILE A 49 16.88 12.69 -5.81
N ALA A 50 16.79 11.40 -6.11
CA ALA A 50 16.49 10.91 -7.45
C ALA A 50 15.11 10.24 -7.44
N PRO A 51 14.25 10.49 -8.44
CA PRO A 51 13.00 9.74 -8.57
C PRO A 51 13.32 8.26 -8.82
N ASP A 52 12.89 7.39 -7.91
CA ASP A 52 12.93 5.95 -8.17
C ASP A 52 11.86 5.61 -9.20
N THR A 53 12.29 5.46 -10.45
CA THR A 53 11.41 5.10 -11.58
C THR A 53 11.17 3.61 -11.69
N ARG A 54 11.70 2.80 -10.75
CA ARG A 54 11.33 1.39 -10.66
C ARG A 54 9.83 1.32 -10.36
N LYS A 55 9.04 1.03 -11.39
CA LYS A 55 7.62 0.70 -11.27
C LYS A 55 7.49 -0.47 -10.29
N THR A 56 7.23 -0.18 -9.02
CA THR A 56 6.52 -1.12 -8.18
C THR A 56 5.15 -1.27 -8.83
N ALA A 57 4.83 -2.47 -9.30
CA ALA A 57 3.56 -2.74 -9.96
C ALA A 57 2.44 -2.48 -8.94
N MET A 58 1.88 -1.27 -8.97
CA MET A 58 0.77 -0.91 -8.10
C MET A 58 -0.39 -1.84 -8.48
N PRO A 59 -0.99 -2.58 -7.52
CA PRO A 59 -2.04 -3.53 -7.82
C PRO A 59 -3.15 -2.79 -8.57
N ARG A 60 -3.50 -3.28 -9.76
CA ARG A 60 -4.51 -2.60 -10.56
C ARG A 60 -5.84 -2.75 -9.84
N ARG A 61 -6.75 -1.77 -9.97
CA ARG A 61 -8.11 -1.88 -9.39
C ARG A 61 -8.81 -3.17 -9.80
N ARG A 62 -8.51 -3.69 -10.99
CA ARG A 62 -8.99 -4.98 -11.49
C ARG A 62 -8.50 -6.16 -10.64
N ASP A 63 -7.23 -6.16 -10.23
CA ASP A 63 -6.63 -7.23 -9.43
C ASP A 63 -7.21 -7.26 -8.00
N ILE A 64 -7.53 -6.09 -7.46
CA ILE A 64 -8.23 -5.97 -6.16
C ILE A 64 -9.67 -6.49 -6.30
N ALA A 65 -10.36 -6.10 -7.37
CA ALA A 65 -11.73 -6.55 -7.61
C ALA A 65 -11.82 -8.07 -7.82
N THR A 66 -10.89 -8.68 -8.56
CA THR A 66 -10.85 -10.13 -8.76
C THR A 66 -10.59 -10.86 -7.44
N LEU A 67 -9.67 -10.37 -6.61
CA LEU A 67 -9.42 -10.92 -5.28
C LEU A 67 -10.66 -10.88 -4.39
N ILE A 68 -11.38 -9.75 -4.36
CA ILE A 68 -12.61 -9.62 -3.57
C ILE A 68 -13.68 -10.58 -4.07
N VAL A 69 -13.95 -10.60 -5.38
CA VAL A 69 -14.97 -11.48 -5.98
C VAL A 69 -14.64 -12.95 -5.72
N LEU A 70 -13.38 -13.35 -5.88
CA LEU A 70 -12.95 -14.73 -5.66
C LEU A 70 -13.06 -15.14 -4.19
N THR A 71 -12.72 -14.22 -3.27
CA THR A 71 -12.85 -14.45 -1.82
C THR A 71 -14.32 -14.60 -1.43
N LEU A 72 -15.20 -13.73 -1.93
CA LEU A 72 -16.64 -13.81 -1.70
C LEU A 72 -17.25 -15.10 -2.28
N ALA A 73 -16.84 -15.51 -3.48
CA ALA A 73 -17.30 -16.76 -4.09
C ALA A 73 -16.86 -17.98 -3.27
N CYS A 74 -15.61 -18.00 -2.76
CA CYS A 74 -15.14 -19.07 -1.87
C CYS A 74 -15.90 -19.10 -0.54
N ALA A 75 -16.17 -17.94 0.07
CA ALA A 75 -16.93 -17.85 1.30
C ALA A 75 -18.39 -18.33 1.10
N LEU A 76 -19.03 -17.90 0.01
CA LEU A 76 -20.41 -18.28 -0.32
C LEU A 76 -20.55 -19.78 -0.55
N THR A 77 -19.60 -20.39 -1.28
CA THR A 77 -19.59 -21.84 -1.53
C THR A 77 -19.35 -22.64 -0.26
N ALA A 78 -18.49 -22.17 0.65
CA ALA A 78 -18.31 -22.80 1.97
C ALA A 78 -19.60 -22.77 2.81
N VAL A 79 -20.32 -21.63 2.84
CA VAL A 79 -21.59 -21.49 3.58
C VAL A 79 -22.67 -22.41 2.99
N LEU A 80 -22.82 -22.42 1.66
CA LEU A 80 -23.77 -23.31 0.97
C LEU A 80 -23.47 -24.78 1.22
N ALA A 81 -22.20 -25.18 1.25
CA ALA A 81 -21.80 -26.55 1.51
C ALA A 81 -22.18 -27.03 2.93
N VAL A 82 -22.11 -26.13 3.93
CA VAL A 82 -22.57 -26.42 5.30
C VAL A 82 -24.09 -26.61 5.32
N ILE A 83 -24.85 -25.77 4.61
CA ILE A 83 -26.31 -25.87 4.54
C ILE A 83 -26.76 -27.17 3.89
N VAL A 84 -26.07 -27.61 2.83
CA VAL A 84 -26.41 -28.84 2.07
C VAL A 84 -25.79 -30.10 2.73
N ASN A 85 -25.14 -29.95 3.89
CA ASN A 85 -24.43 -31.03 4.61
C ASN A 85 -23.40 -31.79 3.74
N SER A 86 -22.81 -31.09 2.77
CA SER A 86 -21.81 -31.65 1.86
C SER A 86 -20.41 -31.20 2.25
N TRP A 87 -19.85 -31.89 3.25
CA TRP A 87 -18.50 -31.71 3.79
C TRP A 87 -17.39 -31.54 2.73
N VAL A 88 -17.45 -32.27 1.61
CA VAL A 88 -16.45 -32.16 0.52
C VAL A 88 -16.37 -30.75 -0.07
N TRP A 89 -17.51 -30.12 -0.35
CA TRP A 89 -17.56 -28.76 -0.89
C TRP A 89 -17.13 -27.71 0.15
N GLY A 90 -17.39 -27.98 1.43
CA GLY A 90 -16.91 -27.16 2.55
C GLY A 90 -15.38 -27.17 2.63
N CYS A 91 -14.75 -28.35 2.49
CA CYS A 91 -13.30 -28.48 2.48
C CYS A 91 -12.66 -27.75 1.28
N ILE A 92 -13.25 -27.85 0.08
CA ILE A 92 -12.73 -27.16 -1.12
C ILE A 92 -12.84 -25.63 -0.96
N GLY A 93 -13.98 -25.12 -0.49
CA GLY A 93 -14.16 -23.68 -0.24
C GLY A 93 -13.19 -23.15 0.82
N ALA A 94 -13.00 -23.88 1.92
CA ALA A 94 -12.06 -23.52 2.98
C ALA A 94 -10.60 -23.52 2.48
N ALA A 95 -10.21 -24.51 1.66
CA ALA A 95 -8.87 -24.57 1.07
C ALA A 95 -8.61 -23.39 0.11
N GLY A 96 -9.60 -23.02 -0.71
CA GLY A 96 -9.52 -21.85 -1.58
C GLY A 96 -9.35 -20.54 -0.81
N ALA A 97 -10.13 -20.35 0.26
CA ALA A 97 -10.01 -19.18 1.13
C ALA A 97 -8.64 -19.11 1.82
N LEU A 98 -8.10 -20.25 2.29
CA LEU A 98 -6.77 -20.34 2.90
C LEU A 98 -5.65 -19.97 1.93
N LEU A 99 -5.71 -20.44 0.67
CA LEU A 99 -4.71 -20.11 -0.34
C LEU A 99 -4.70 -18.61 -0.67
N LEU A 100 -5.88 -17.99 -0.78
CA LEU A 100 -6.00 -16.54 -1.02
C LEU A 100 -5.51 -15.73 0.18
N ALA A 101 -5.86 -16.14 1.39
CA ALA A 101 -5.34 -15.52 2.61
C ALA A 101 -3.82 -15.64 2.69
N HIS A 102 -3.27 -16.81 2.31
CA HIS A 102 -1.82 -17.02 2.29
C HIS A 102 -1.12 -16.08 1.29
N GLN A 103 -1.64 -15.96 0.06
CA GLN A 103 -1.10 -15.05 -0.96
C GLN A 103 -1.15 -13.58 -0.52
N ALA A 104 -2.25 -13.16 0.12
CA ALA A 104 -2.37 -11.82 0.67
C ALA A 104 -1.33 -11.54 1.75
N VAL A 105 -1.08 -12.51 2.65
CA VAL A 105 -0.05 -12.39 3.70
C VAL A 105 1.36 -12.32 3.10
N THR A 106 1.67 -13.12 2.07
CA THR A 106 2.98 -13.07 1.40
C THR A 106 3.20 -11.73 0.71
N ASP A 107 2.19 -11.20 0.00
CA ASP A 107 2.28 -9.89 -0.65
C ASP A 107 2.52 -8.76 0.39
N ILE A 108 1.81 -8.79 1.53
CA ILE A 108 2.03 -7.82 2.61
C ILE A 108 3.46 -7.94 3.19
N ARG A 109 3.97 -9.17 3.36
CA ARG A 109 5.33 -9.40 3.87
C ARG A 109 6.38 -8.90 2.88
N ASP A 110 6.21 -9.14 1.58
CA ASP A 110 7.13 -8.68 0.56
C ASP A 110 7.15 -7.16 0.47
N ARG A 111 5.99 -6.50 0.57
CA ARG A 111 5.91 -5.03 0.68
C ARG A 111 6.61 -4.50 1.93
N ARG A 112 6.51 -5.18 3.07
CA ARG A 112 7.22 -4.78 4.31
C ARG A 112 8.74 -4.93 4.16
N ARG A 113 9.21 -6.00 3.51
CA ARG A 113 10.64 -6.20 3.21
C ARG A 113 11.17 -5.14 2.25
N ALA A 114 10.42 -4.81 1.20
CA ALA A 114 10.79 -3.77 0.24
C ALA A 114 10.89 -2.37 0.89
N ARG A 115 10.12 -2.08 1.94
CA ARG A 115 10.20 -0.81 2.70
C ARG A 115 11.37 -0.73 3.68
N ASN A 116 11.89 -1.88 4.15
CA ASN A 116 13.04 -1.94 5.05
C ASN A 116 14.22 -2.67 4.38
N PRO A 117 14.87 -2.08 3.35
CA PRO A 117 16.16 -2.56 2.89
C PRO A 117 17.18 -2.21 3.98
N ARG A 118 17.44 -3.17 4.88
CA ARG A 118 18.63 -3.14 5.74
C ARG A 118 19.85 -3.56 4.94
#